data_AF-A0A1Z4KS10-F1
#
_entry.id   AF-A0A1Z4KS10-F1
#
_cell.length_a   1.000
_cell.length_b   1.000
_cell.length_c   1.000
_cell.angle_alpha   90.00
_cell.angle_beta   90.00
_cell.angle_gamma   90.00
#
_symmetry.space_group_name_H-M   'P 1'
#
loop_
_entity.id
_entity.type
_entity.pdbx_description
1 polymer ?
#
loop_
_entity_poly.entity_id
_entity_poly.type
_entity_poly.pdbx_seq_one_letter_code
_entity_poly.pdbx_strand_id
1 'polypeptide(L)'
;MLALAQQLTDTGRYAAVMVSVEVGSAFNHDPGAAELAILGTWYDTIEDRLPPELQPSAKQSQQQEAGNRIKAFLRAWSRAINLPIVLFIDEIDSLQDQTLISVLRQLRDGFPNRPENFPSSVGLIGLRDVRDYKVASGGSDRLNTSSPFNIKVTSITLRNFNAEEVAELYQQHTQETGQIFTPEATATAFDLTQGQPWLVNALAKEVVEKMVKDRSIAITKEHILQAKEILIARQDTHLDSLAERLREPRIKAIIEPMLAGLELGDIPNDDIQFVIDLGLCKMHPQGGLTIANPIYREVLPRVLTVTPMASLPVIAPTWLTPEGELNIDGLLAAFLKFWRQHGELLLGSTGYHEIAPHIVLMAFLHRVVNGGGTLEREYAIGSDRMDLCLRYKDVMLGIELKVWREKKRDPQAEGIEQLESYLARLGLDFGWLFVFDRRKNALPMEERLSTQVVLTENQRRITVIRA
;
A
#
# COMPACT_ATOMS: atom_id res chain seq x y z
N MET A 1 -7.32 -13.33 14.16
CA MET A 1 -7.23 -13.32 15.64
C MET A 1 -8.52 -13.78 16.31
N LEU A 2 -9.71 -13.33 15.90
CA LEU A 2 -11.01 -13.86 16.38
C LEU A 2 -11.10 -15.39 16.36
N ALA A 3 -10.78 -16.03 15.22
CA ALA A 3 -10.82 -17.49 15.10
C ALA A 3 -9.84 -18.20 16.06
N LEU A 4 -8.66 -17.63 16.30
CA LEU A 4 -7.69 -18.17 17.26
C LEU A 4 -8.22 -18.08 18.69
N ALA A 5 -8.85 -16.96 19.06
CA ALA A 5 -9.50 -16.81 20.35
C ALA A 5 -10.61 -17.86 20.55
N GLN A 6 -11.45 -18.06 19.53
CA GLN A 6 -12.48 -19.10 19.58
C GLN A 6 -11.87 -20.49 19.76
N GLN A 7 -10.86 -20.86 18.96
CA GLN A 7 -10.19 -22.16 19.06
C GLN A 7 -9.57 -22.39 20.45
N LEU A 8 -8.97 -21.36 21.05
CA LEU A 8 -8.40 -21.45 22.40
C LEU A 8 -9.49 -21.69 23.46
N THR A 9 -10.60 -20.97 23.36
CA THR A 9 -11.77 -21.14 24.23
C THR A 9 -12.39 -22.54 24.07
N ASP A 10 -12.52 -23.03 22.83
CA ASP A 10 -13.07 -24.36 22.52
C ASP A 10 -12.22 -25.51 23.09
N THR A 11 -10.94 -25.28 23.40
CA THR A 11 -10.14 -26.30 24.11
C THR A 11 -10.58 -26.54 25.55
N GLY A 12 -11.42 -25.67 26.12
CA GLY A 12 -11.83 -25.70 27.53
C GLY A 12 -10.73 -25.38 28.54
N ARG A 13 -9.54 -24.98 28.06
CA ARG A 13 -8.37 -24.68 28.92
C ARG A 13 -8.19 -23.19 29.19
N TYR A 14 -8.80 -22.32 28.39
CA TYR A 14 -8.59 -20.88 28.43
C TYR A 14 -9.92 -20.14 28.24
N ALA A 15 -10.02 -18.94 28.80
CA ALA A 15 -11.00 -17.95 28.37
C ALA A 15 -10.28 -16.97 27.43
N ALA A 16 -10.52 -17.08 26.13
CA ALA A 16 -9.82 -16.28 25.13
C ALA A 16 -10.77 -15.36 24.35
N VAL A 17 -10.42 -14.08 24.25
CA VAL A 17 -11.23 -13.08 23.55
C VAL A 17 -10.34 -12.08 22.81
N MET A 18 -10.86 -11.56 21.70
CA MET A 18 -10.30 -10.40 21.03
C MET A 18 -11.18 -9.18 21.32
N VAL A 19 -10.57 -8.09 21.75
CA VAL A 19 -11.21 -6.80 22.06
C VAL A 19 -10.45 -5.69 21.34
N SER A 20 -11.12 -4.58 21.01
CA SER A 20 -10.48 -3.43 20.35
C SER A 20 -10.29 -2.26 21.33
N VAL A 21 -9.27 -1.42 21.11
CA VAL A 21 -9.10 -0.13 21.79
C VAL A 21 -9.42 1.08 20.91
N GLU A 22 -9.86 0.86 19.66
CA GLU A 22 -10.09 1.89 18.64
C GLU A 22 -10.93 3.07 19.13
N VAL A 23 -12.00 2.78 19.88
CA VAL A 23 -12.91 3.81 20.44
C VAL A 23 -12.21 4.79 21.39
N GLY A 24 -11.06 4.40 21.95
CA GLY A 24 -10.22 5.25 22.78
C GLY A 24 -9.44 6.31 21.97
N SER A 25 -9.28 6.14 20.66
CA SER A 25 -8.53 7.06 19.79
C SER A 25 -9.16 8.46 19.74
N ALA A 26 -10.48 8.57 19.92
CA ALA A 26 -11.19 9.84 20.04
C ALA A 26 -10.77 10.67 21.29
N PHE A 27 -10.09 10.03 22.25
CA PHE A 27 -9.74 10.60 23.55
C PHE A 27 -8.23 10.50 23.84
N ASN A 28 -7.36 10.59 22.82
CA ASN A 28 -5.91 10.39 22.98
C ASN A 28 -5.23 11.29 24.05
N HIS A 29 -5.82 12.45 24.37
CA HIS A 29 -5.35 13.37 25.41
C HIS A 29 -6.12 13.28 26.74
N ASP A 30 -7.14 12.42 26.84
CA ASP A 30 -7.92 12.17 28.05
C ASP A 30 -7.97 10.65 28.34
N PRO A 31 -6.94 10.12 29.03
CA PRO A 31 -6.90 8.70 29.37
C PRO A 31 -8.12 8.22 30.17
N GLY A 32 -8.75 9.09 30.95
CA GLY A 32 -9.91 8.73 31.76
C GLY A 32 -11.15 8.48 30.90
N ALA A 33 -11.43 9.36 29.94
CA ALA A 33 -12.50 9.18 28.97
C ALA A 33 -12.22 7.97 28.06
N ALA A 34 -10.99 7.83 27.58
CA ALA A 34 -10.56 6.70 26.75
C ALA A 34 -10.81 5.36 27.45
N GLU A 35 -10.42 5.23 28.72
CA GLU A 35 -10.62 4.00 29.50
C GLU A 35 -12.09 3.60 29.63
N LEU A 36 -13.01 4.56 29.81
CA LEU A 36 -14.44 4.27 29.90
C LEU A 36 -15.00 3.78 28.57
N ALA A 37 -14.62 4.44 27.46
CA ALA A 37 -15.05 4.04 26.12
C ALA A 37 -14.54 2.64 25.76
N ILE A 38 -13.25 2.39 25.99
CA ILE A 38 -12.60 1.09 25.75
C ILE A 38 -13.29 0.01 26.58
N LEU A 39 -13.43 0.20 27.90
CA LEU A 39 -14.03 -0.79 28.77
C LEU A 39 -15.50 -1.06 28.44
N GLY A 40 -16.26 -0.02 28.05
CA GLY A 40 -17.63 -0.20 27.56
C GLY A 40 -17.70 -1.21 26.42
N THR A 41 -16.87 -0.99 25.39
CA THR A 41 -16.79 -1.88 24.22
C THR A 41 -16.27 -3.27 24.58
N TRP A 42 -15.33 -3.37 25.53
CA TRP A 42 -14.81 -4.66 25.99
C TRP A 42 -15.88 -5.49 26.70
N TYR A 43 -16.71 -4.87 27.55
CA TYR A 43 -17.83 -5.58 28.19
C TYR A 43 -18.79 -6.14 27.14
N ASP A 44 -19.24 -5.32 26.20
CA ASP A 44 -20.19 -5.73 25.16
C ASP A 44 -19.58 -6.86 24.30
N THR A 45 -18.31 -6.72 23.89
CA THR A 45 -17.61 -7.76 23.12
C THR A 45 -17.45 -9.06 23.89
N ILE A 46 -17.14 -9.01 25.19
CA ILE A 46 -16.99 -10.21 26.01
C ILE A 46 -18.35 -10.90 26.21
N GLU A 47 -19.41 -10.13 26.41
CA GLU A 47 -20.77 -10.64 26.56
C GLU A 47 -21.24 -11.38 25.30
N ASP A 48 -20.92 -10.84 24.11
CA ASP A 48 -21.28 -11.45 22.82
C ASP A 48 -20.42 -12.67 22.44
N ARG A 49 -19.20 -12.77 22.96
CA ARG A 49 -18.19 -13.75 22.48
C ARG A 49 -17.91 -14.89 23.45
N LEU A 50 -18.12 -14.70 24.74
CA LEU A 50 -17.83 -15.70 25.77
C LEU A 50 -19.10 -16.16 26.46
N PRO A 51 -19.20 -17.43 26.86
CA PRO A 51 -20.34 -17.92 27.63
C PRO A 51 -20.36 -17.28 29.03
N PRO A 52 -21.53 -17.14 29.68
CA PRO A 52 -21.69 -16.39 30.94
C PRO A 52 -20.72 -16.77 32.05
N GLU A 53 -20.36 -18.04 32.16
CA GLU A 53 -19.41 -18.56 33.15
C GLU A 53 -17.96 -18.08 32.96
N LEU A 54 -17.61 -17.55 31.78
CA LEU A 54 -16.29 -17.01 31.46
C LEU A 54 -16.26 -15.47 31.43
N GLN A 55 -17.40 -14.82 31.67
CA GLN A 55 -17.51 -13.35 31.64
C GLN A 55 -17.08 -12.71 32.96
N PRO A 56 -16.61 -11.45 32.95
CA PRO A 56 -16.30 -10.70 34.17
C PRO A 56 -17.58 -10.42 34.98
N SER A 57 -17.47 -10.46 36.31
CA SER A 57 -18.53 -9.93 37.19
C SER A 57 -18.74 -8.44 36.95
N ALA A 58 -19.96 -7.94 37.20
CA ALA A 58 -20.47 -6.57 37.03
C ALA A 58 -19.46 -5.39 36.99
N LYS A 59 -19.85 -4.28 36.31
CA LYS A 59 -19.08 -3.06 35.97
C LYS A 59 -18.43 -2.24 37.12
N GLN A 60 -18.00 -2.87 38.21
CA GLN A 60 -17.34 -2.26 39.37
C GLN A 60 -16.00 -1.58 39.02
N SER A 61 -15.31 -2.05 37.97
CA SER A 61 -14.04 -1.45 37.52
C SER A 61 -14.18 -0.02 37.01
N GLN A 62 -15.37 0.41 36.55
CA GLN A 62 -15.62 1.78 36.07
C GLN A 62 -15.60 2.81 37.21
N GLN A 63 -15.76 2.38 38.46
CA GLN A 63 -15.71 3.24 39.65
C GLN A 63 -14.28 3.57 40.11
N GLN A 64 -13.25 2.94 39.51
CA GLN A 64 -11.86 3.21 39.81
C GLN A 64 -11.41 4.55 39.21
N GLU A 65 -10.32 5.09 39.77
CA GLU A 65 -9.68 6.31 39.25
C GLU A 65 -9.15 6.10 37.83
N ALA A 66 -9.17 7.19 37.04
CA ALA A 66 -8.55 7.21 35.72
C ALA A 66 -7.07 6.80 35.82
N GLY A 67 -6.60 5.99 34.88
CA GLY A 67 -5.26 5.41 34.90
C GLY A 67 -5.17 4.06 35.61
N ASN A 68 -6.26 3.55 36.20
CA ASN A 68 -6.30 2.24 36.86
C ASN A 68 -7.46 1.34 36.43
N ARG A 69 -8.41 1.83 35.63
CA ARG A 69 -9.66 1.12 35.33
C ARG A 69 -9.44 -0.17 34.54
N ILE A 70 -8.54 -0.16 33.55
CA ILE A 70 -8.23 -1.34 32.72
C ILE A 70 -7.53 -2.39 33.57
N LYS A 71 -6.53 -2.00 34.38
CA LYS A 71 -5.85 -2.92 35.30
C LYS A 71 -6.84 -3.56 36.27
N ALA A 72 -7.70 -2.75 36.89
CA ALA A 72 -8.69 -3.21 37.86
C ALA A 72 -9.71 -4.17 37.21
N PHE A 73 -10.17 -3.85 36.00
CA PHE A 73 -11.02 -4.72 35.21
C PHE A 73 -10.38 -6.10 34.97
N LEU A 74 -9.17 -6.13 34.42
CA LEU A 74 -8.47 -7.38 34.10
C LEU A 74 -8.18 -8.22 35.35
N ARG A 75 -7.84 -7.56 36.47
CA ARG A 75 -7.65 -8.22 37.76
C ARG A 75 -8.95 -8.80 38.32
N ALA A 76 -10.05 -8.05 38.26
CA ALA A 76 -11.36 -8.52 38.70
C ALA A 76 -11.82 -9.72 37.86
N TRP A 77 -11.65 -9.64 36.54
CA TRP A 77 -12.01 -10.72 35.64
C TRP A 77 -11.20 -12.00 35.91
N SER A 78 -9.87 -11.89 36.05
CA SER A 78 -9.00 -13.04 36.33
C SER A 78 -9.33 -13.75 37.65
N ARG A 79 -9.92 -13.04 38.61
CA ARG A 79 -10.37 -13.60 39.89
C ARG A 79 -11.78 -14.17 39.84
N ALA A 80 -12.61 -13.69 38.92
CA ALA A 80 -14.00 -14.10 38.80
C ALA A 80 -14.13 -15.47 38.15
N ILE A 81 -13.15 -15.87 37.33
CA ILE A 81 -13.18 -17.13 36.59
C ILE A 81 -12.03 -18.05 36.99
N ASN A 82 -12.23 -19.36 36.86
CA ASN A 82 -11.22 -20.37 37.21
C ASN A 82 -10.29 -20.74 36.04
N LEU A 83 -10.50 -20.17 34.84
CA LEU A 83 -9.68 -20.43 33.67
C LEU A 83 -8.69 -19.28 33.42
N PRO A 84 -7.45 -19.58 33.01
CA PRO A 84 -6.51 -18.55 32.57
C PRO A 84 -7.05 -17.76 31.37
N ILE A 85 -6.94 -16.43 31.44
CA ILE A 85 -7.40 -15.53 30.37
C ILE A 85 -6.29 -15.34 29.32
N VAL A 86 -6.66 -15.41 28.04
CA VAL A 86 -5.83 -14.99 26.91
C VAL A 86 -6.51 -13.83 26.20
N LEU A 87 -5.94 -12.63 26.30
CA LEU A 87 -6.54 -11.41 25.77
C LEU A 87 -5.79 -10.94 24.52
N PHE A 88 -6.51 -10.79 23.41
CA PHE A 88 -5.99 -10.12 22.22
C PHE A 88 -6.56 -8.70 22.16
N ILE A 89 -5.70 -7.70 22.24
CA ILE A 89 -6.08 -6.28 22.16
C ILE A 89 -5.73 -5.80 20.76
N ASP A 90 -6.76 -5.55 19.96
CA ASP A 90 -6.65 -5.08 18.58
C ASP A 90 -6.58 -3.57 18.48
N GLU A 91 -5.96 -3.10 17.40
CA GLU A 91 -5.75 -1.69 17.06
C GLU A 91 -5.06 -0.88 18.16
N ILE A 92 -4.07 -1.46 18.83
CA ILE A 92 -3.29 -0.73 19.85
C ILE A 92 -2.60 0.52 19.27
N ASP A 93 -2.33 0.50 17.97
CA ASP A 93 -1.72 1.56 17.18
C ASP A 93 -2.64 2.74 16.88
N SER A 94 -3.94 2.61 17.14
CA SER A 94 -4.93 3.71 17.10
C SER A 94 -4.76 4.70 18.26
N LEU A 95 -4.24 4.22 19.41
CA LEU A 95 -3.99 5.04 20.59
C LEU A 95 -2.68 5.82 20.45
N GLN A 96 -2.68 7.06 20.91
CA GLN A 96 -1.52 7.95 20.87
C GLN A 96 -1.26 8.61 22.22
N ASP A 97 -0.06 9.17 22.37
CA ASP A 97 0.36 10.03 23.47
C ASP A 97 0.03 9.48 24.88
N GLN A 98 -0.74 10.25 25.65
CA GLN A 98 -1.02 9.99 27.07
C GLN A 98 -1.86 8.73 27.25
N THR A 99 -2.80 8.49 26.34
CA THR A 99 -3.73 7.35 26.42
C THR A 99 -2.99 6.04 26.18
N LEU A 100 -2.19 5.94 25.11
CA LEU A 100 -1.37 4.76 24.87
C LEU A 100 -0.43 4.47 26.05
N ILE A 101 0.25 5.51 26.55
CA ILE A 101 1.17 5.36 27.69
C ILE A 101 0.42 4.89 28.95
N SER A 102 -0.79 5.41 29.22
CA SER A 102 -1.62 4.99 30.35
C SER A 102 -1.99 3.51 30.27
N VAL A 103 -2.51 3.06 29.12
CA VAL A 103 -2.89 1.67 28.89
C VAL A 103 -1.70 0.73 29.07
N LEU A 104 -0.55 1.05 28.47
CA LEU A 104 0.65 0.23 28.60
C LEU A 104 1.14 0.17 30.05
N ARG A 105 1.16 1.28 30.79
CA ARG A 105 1.55 1.28 32.21
C ARG A 105 0.66 0.37 33.05
N GLN A 106 -0.65 0.37 32.80
CA GLN A 106 -1.60 -0.51 33.48
C GLN A 106 -1.35 -1.99 33.19
N LEU A 107 -1.11 -2.34 31.92
CA LEU A 107 -0.74 -3.71 31.54
C LEU A 107 0.58 -4.14 32.18
N ARG A 108 1.56 -3.25 32.24
CA ARG A 108 2.86 -3.50 32.88
C ARG A 108 2.74 -3.80 34.36
N ASP A 109 1.97 -2.98 35.07
CA ASP A 109 1.79 -3.10 36.52
C ASP A 109 1.05 -4.40 36.88
N GLY A 110 0.12 -4.84 36.03
CA GLY A 110 -0.57 -6.12 36.20
C GLY A 110 0.27 -7.36 35.88
N PHE A 111 1.22 -7.25 34.94
CA PHE A 111 2.00 -8.37 34.38
C PHE A 111 2.65 -9.34 35.39
N PRO A 112 3.22 -8.90 36.53
CA PRO A 112 3.84 -9.81 37.50
C PRO A 112 2.85 -10.72 38.24
N ASN A 113 1.55 -10.41 38.19
CA ASN A 113 0.52 -11.11 38.96
C ASN A 113 -0.22 -12.18 38.16
N ARG A 114 0.33 -12.59 37.02
CA ARG A 114 -0.23 -13.62 36.14
C ARG A 114 0.17 -15.03 36.61
N PRO A 115 -0.68 -16.05 36.39
CA PRO A 115 -2.03 -15.97 35.83
C PRO A 115 -3.15 -15.71 36.85
N GLU A 116 -2.89 -15.74 38.15
CA GLU A 116 -3.93 -15.81 39.18
C GLU A 116 -4.72 -14.51 39.38
N ASN A 117 -4.07 -13.36 39.19
CA ASN A 117 -4.69 -12.05 39.43
C ASN A 117 -4.60 -11.13 38.20
N PHE A 118 -4.21 -11.66 37.05
CA PHE A 118 -4.09 -10.92 35.80
C PHE A 118 -4.06 -11.90 34.60
N PRO A 119 -4.50 -11.51 33.38
CA PRO A 119 -4.57 -12.42 32.25
C PRO A 119 -3.27 -13.15 31.97
N SER A 120 -3.31 -14.46 31.78
CA SER A 120 -2.13 -15.29 31.54
C SER A 120 -1.29 -14.79 30.36
N SER A 121 -1.95 -14.38 29.27
CA SER A 121 -1.29 -13.80 28.10
C SER A 121 -2.09 -12.62 27.55
N VAL A 122 -1.36 -11.60 27.10
CA VAL A 122 -1.91 -10.44 26.39
C VAL A 122 -1.16 -10.28 25.07
N GLY A 123 -1.87 -10.35 23.95
CA GLY A 123 -1.34 -10.02 22.63
C GLY A 123 -1.79 -8.63 22.21
N LEU A 124 -0.86 -7.71 21.99
CA LEU A 124 -1.14 -6.39 21.42
C LEU A 124 -1.00 -6.48 19.90
N ILE A 125 -2.07 -6.16 19.17
CA ILE A 125 -2.15 -6.23 17.72
C ILE A 125 -2.28 -4.81 17.18
N GLY A 126 -1.50 -4.53 16.14
CA GLY A 126 -1.50 -3.26 15.42
C GLY A 126 -0.57 -3.35 14.21
N LEU A 127 -0.60 -2.35 13.34
CA LEU A 127 0.25 -2.28 12.15
C LEU A 127 1.71 -1.90 12.48
N ARG A 128 1.97 -1.42 13.70
CA ARG A 128 3.30 -1.02 14.17
C ARG A 128 3.67 -1.74 15.44
N ASP A 129 4.97 -1.94 15.65
CA ASP A 129 5.42 -2.35 16.96
C ASP A 129 5.20 -1.18 17.94
N VAL A 130 4.70 -1.50 19.13
CA VAL A 130 4.51 -0.54 20.22
C VAL A 130 5.84 0.19 20.56
N ARG A 131 7.00 -0.39 20.21
CA ARG A 131 8.32 0.24 20.36
C ARG A 131 8.52 1.48 19.47
N ASP A 132 7.93 1.52 18.29
CA ASP A 132 8.12 2.62 17.34
C ASP A 132 7.49 3.93 17.86
N TYR A 133 6.50 3.81 18.75
CA TYR A 133 5.89 4.94 19.44
C TYR A 133 6.86 5.66 20.39
N LYS A 134 7.90 4.97 20.90
CA LYS A 134 8.93 5.60 21.73
C LYS A 134 9.66 6.72 20.97
N VAL A 135 9.79 6.57 19.65
CA VAL A 135 10.50 7.51 18.77
C VAL A 135 9.59 8.68 18.36
N ALA A 136 8.33 8.38 18.00
CA ALA A 136 7.36 9.38 17.56
C ALA A 136 6.92 10.37 18.66
N SER A 137 6.82 9.92 19.92
CA SER A 137 6.43 10.78 21.05
C SER A 137 7.53 11.73 21.56
N GLY A 138 8.55 12.04 20.75
CA GLY A 138 9.58 13.03 21.06
C GLY A 138 10.52 12.63 22.21
N GLY A 139 10.92 11.36 22.27
CA GLY A 139 11.69 10.78 23.36
C GLY A 139 13.15 11.22 23.47
N SER A 140 13.43 12.50 23.73
CA SER A 140 14.72 12.95 24.28
C SER A 140 14.81 12.58 25.78
N ASP A 141 15.84 11.82 26.15
CA ASP A 141 16.42 11.56 27.49
C ASP A 141 15.54 11.16 28.69
N ARG A 142 14.21 11.30 28.65
CA ARG A 142 13.30 11.03 29.79
C ARG A 142 12.79 9.59 29.90
N LEU A 143 13.02 8.75 28.89
CA LEU A 143 12.53 7.36 28.85
C LEU A 143 13.57 6.31 29.29
N ASN A 144 14.75 6.73 29.78
CA ASN A 144 15.89 5.85 30.05
C ASN A 144 15.84 5.05 31.36
N THR A 145 14.89 5.27 32.27
CA THR A 145 14.95 4.61 33.60
C THR A 145 13.82 3.65 33.92
N SER A 146 12.71 3.61 33.16
CA SER A 146 11.65 2.60 33.36
C SER A 146 10.58 2.64 32.26
N SER A 147 10.98 2.37 31.01
CA SER A 147 10.09 2.44 29.85
C SER A 147 8.84 1.53 29.96
N PRO A 148 7.60 2.05 29.80
CA PRO A 148 6.38 1.24 29.78
C PRO A 148 6.35 0.24 28.59
N PHE A 149 7.29 0.37 27.64
CA PHE A 149 7.41 -0.51 26.49
C PHE A 149 8.14 -1.84 26.81
N ASN A 150 8.71 -2.00 28.01
CA ASN A 150 9.36 -3.23 28.48
C ASN A 150 8.38 -4.27 29.08
N ILE A 151 7.18 -4.42 28.49
CA ILE A 151 6.17 -5.44 28.88
C ILE A 151 6.29 -6.69 27.99
N LYS A 152 7.01 -6.56 26.87
CA LYS A 152 6.95 -7.49 25.75
C LYS A 152 7.92 -8.66 25.95
N VAL A 153 7.37 -9.88 25.91
CA VAL A 153 8.15 -11.14 25.92
C VAL A 153 8.62 -11.50 24.50
N THR A 154 7.81 -11.25 23.48
CA THR A 154 8.13 -11.56 22.07
C THR A 154 7.37 -10.62 21.12
N SER A 155 7.96 -10.26 19.98
CA SER A 155 7.26 -9.64 18.84
C SER A 155 7.04 -10.70 17.78
N ILE A 156 5.79 -10.95 17.41
CA ILE A 156 5.45 -11.88 16.33
C ILE A 156 4.89 -11.05 15.20
N THR A 157 5.58 -11.03 14.08
CA THR A 157 5.09 -10.43 12.84
C THR A 157 4.41 -11.52 12.02
N LEU A 158 3.16 -11.29 11.63
CA LEU A 158 2.50 -12.13 10.63
C LEU A 158 3.12 -11.83 9.27
N ARG A 159 3.90 -12.77 8.75
CA ARG A 159 4.51 -12.65 7.43
C ARG A 159 3.46 -12.84 6.32
N ASN A 160 3.81 -12.40 5.13
CA ASN A 160 3.11 -12.77 3.91
C ASN A 160 3.15 -14.30 3.71
N PHE A 161 2.16 -14.79 2.96
CA PHE A 161 2.14 -16.17 2.50
C PHE A 161 3.36 -16.45 1.62
N ASN A 162 3.91 -17.66 1.68
CA ASN A 162 4.81 -18.17 0.66
C ASN A 162 4.00 -18.76 -0.50
N ALA A 163 4.67 -19.18 -1.58
CA ALA A 163 3.99 -19.72 -2.76
C ALA A 163 3.18 -20.99 -2.47
N GLU A 164 3.67 -21.85 -1.58
CA GLU A 164 2.99 -23.09 -1.18
C GLU A 164 1.73 -22.80 -0.36
N GLU A 165 1.76 -21.81 0.53
CA GLU A 165 0.60 -21.39 1.34
C GLU A 165 -0.47 -20.71 0.47
N VAL A 166 -0.09 -19.94 -0.56
CA VAL A 166 -1.05 -19.42 -1.55
C VAL A 166 -1.70 -20.57 -2.32
N ALA A 167 -0.91 -21.57 -2.72
CA ALA A 167 -1.43 -22.76 -3.38
C ALA A 167 -2.37 -23.56 -2.48
N GLU A 168 -2.02 -23.76 -1.22
CA GLU A 168 -2.85 -24.43 -0.23
C GLU A 168 -4.18 -23.68 -0.03
N LEU A 169 -4.13 -22.35 0.11
CA LEU A 169 -5.32 -21.51 0.26
C LEU A 169 -6.28 -21.66 -0.93
N TYR A 170 -5.76 -21.63 -2.17
CA TYR A 170 -6.61 -21.78 -3.36
C TYR A 170 -7.08 -23.25 -3.55
N GLN A 171 -6.30 -24.21 -3.05
CA GLN A 171 -6.69 -25.62 -3.04
C GLN A 171 -7.87 -25.88 -2.10
N GLN A 172 -7.99 -25.16 -0.97
CA GLN A 172 -9.15 -25.25 -0.09
C GLN A 172 -10.45 -24.91 -0.85
N HIS A 173 -10.47 -23.82 -1.63
CA HIS A 173 -11.61 -23.48 -2.50
C HIS A 173 -11.91 -24.60 -3.52
N THR A 174 -10.87 -25.17 -4.12
CA THR A 174 -11.03 -26.27 -5.08
C THR A 174 -11.66 -27.50 -4.42
N GLN A 175 -11.25 -27.84 -3.18
CA GLN A 175 -11.81 -28.97 -2.43
C GLN A 175 -13.26 -28.72 -2.00
N GLU A 176 -13.60 -27.50 -1.59
CA GLU A 176 -14.94 -27.14 -1.13
C GLU A 176 -15.96 -27.00 -2.26
N THR A 177 -15.53 -26.52 -3.43
CA THR A 177 -16.45 -26.10 -4.51
C THR A 177 -16.34 -26.93 -5.78
N GLY A 178 -15.26 -27.70 -5.95
CA GLY A 178 -14.92 -28.40 -7.19
C GLY A 178 -14.35 -27.50 -8.29
N GLN A 179 -14.33 -26.17 -8.10
CA GLN A 179 -13.79 -25.23 -9.09
C GLN A 179 -12.27 -25.17 -9.00
N ILE A 180 -11.60 -25.61 -10.06
CA ILE A 180 -10.14 -25.78 -10.08
C ILE A 180 -9.44 -24.44 -10.35
N PHE A 181 -8.46 -24.10 -9.51
CA PHE A 181 -7.40 -23.15 -9.88
C PHE A 181 -6.27 -23.89 -10.59
N THR A 182 -5.92 -23.45 -11.81
CA THR A 182 -4.76 -24.00 -12.53
C THR A 182 -3.45 -23.65 -11.80
N PRO A 183 -2.39 -24.48 -11.92
CA PRO A 183 -1.08 -24.16 -11.35
C PRO A 183 -0.55 -22.79 -11.79
N GLU A 184 -0.75 -22.43 -13.06
CA GLU A 184 -0.34 -21.16 -13.63
C GLU A 184 -1.12 -19.98 -13.02
N ALA A 185 -2.40 -20.15 -12.72
CA ALA A 185 -3.20 -19.12 -12.03
C ALA A 185 -2.66 -18.86 -10.62
N THR A 186 -2.42 -19.92 -9.86
CA THR A 186 -1.87 -19.84 -8.51
C THR A 186 -0.48 -19.20 -8.49
N ALA A 187 0.41 -19.61 -9.39
CA ALA A 187 1.75 -19.02 -9.53
C ALA A 187 1.65 -17.54 -9.90
N THR A 188 0.79 -17.18 -10.86
CA THR A 188 0.57 -15.78 -11.26
C THR A 188 0.04 -14.93 -10.10
N ALA A 189 -0.88 -15.48 -9.30
CA ALA A 189 -1.40 -14.79 -8.12
C ALA A 189 -0.29 -14.55 -7.09
N PHE A 190 0.56 -15.53 -6.82
CA PHE A 190 1.72 -15.33 -5.94
C PHE A 190 2.69 -14.30 -6.52
N ASP A 191 3.03 -14.36 -7.80
CA ASP A 191 3.97 -13.43 -8.43
C ASP A 191 3.49 -11.98 -8.33
N LEU A 192 2.21 -11.73 -8.60
CA LEU A 192 1.61 -10.39 -8.55
C LEU A 192 1.49 -9.82 -7.13
N THR A 193 1.20 -10.68 -6.15
CA THR A 193 0.88 -10.26 -4.77
C THR A 193 2.05 -10.38 -3.81
N GLN A 194 3.03 -11.21 -4.17
CA GLN A 194 4.14 -11.63 -3.31
C GLN A 194 3.63 -12.15 -1.95
N GLY A 195 2.49 -12.86 -1.98
CA GLY A 195 1.85 -13.48 -0.82
C GLY A 195 1.16 -12.52 0.15
N GLN A 196 1.00 -11.24 -0.21
CA GLN A 196 0.32 -10.27 0.64
C GLN A 196 -1.14 -10.72 0.88
N PRO A 197 -1.55 -11.00 2.14
CA PRO A 197 -2.78 -11.75 2.40
C PRO A 197 -4.05 -11.12 1.82
N TRP A 198 -4.17 -9.80 1.88
CA TRP A 198 -5.33 -9.08 1.35
C TRP A 198 -5.42 -9.21 -0.18
N LEU A 199 -4.33 -8.95 -0.90
CA LEU A 199 -4.28 -9.02 -2.36
C LEU A 199 -4.53 -10.45 -2.86
N VAL A 200 -3.94 -11.46 -2.21
CA VAL A 200 -4.16 -12.88 -2.55
C VAL A 200 -5.66 -13.23 -2.47
N ASN A 201 -6.32 -12.83 -1.40
CA ASN A 201 -7.75 -13.08 -1.21
C ASN A 201 -8.61 -12.20 -2.13
N ALA A 202 -8.23 -10.94 -2.36
CA ALA A 202 -8.96 -10.02 -3.23
C ALA A 202 -8.98 -10.50 -4.69
N LEU A 203 -7.85 -11.01 -5.20
CA LEU A 203 -7.79 -11.60 -6.54
C LEU A 203 -8.71 -12.82 -6.65
N ALA A 204 -8.57 -13.78 -5.72
CA ALA A 204 -9.40 -14.99 -5.73
C ALA A 204 -10.89 -14.64 -5.65
N LYS A 205 -11.26 -13.75 -4.71
CA LYS A 205 -12.63 -13.30 -4.51
C LYS A 205 -13.22 -12.67 -5.77
N GLU A 206 -12.47 -11.77 -6.42
CA GLU A 206 -12.92 -11.12 -7.66
C GLU A 206 -13.18 -12.17 -8.77
N VAL A 207 -12.26 -13.14 -8.92
CA VAL A 207 -12.42 -14.19 -9.92
C VAL A 207 -13.63 -15.07 -9.62
N VAL A 208 -13.72 -15.65 -8.43
CA VAL A 208 -14.73 -16.69 -8.11
C VAL A 208 -16.13 -16.10 -7.94
N GLU A 209 -16.26 -14.89 -7.40
CA GLU A 209 -17.58 -14.31 -7.10
C GLU A 209 -18.14 -13.48 -8.25
N LYS A 210 -17.29 -12.92 -9.13
CA LYS A 210 -17.74 -11.94 -10.13
C LYS A 210 -17.43 -12.32 -11.56
N MET A 211 -16.27 -12.90 -11.83
CA MET A 211 -15.83 -13.18 -13.20
C MET A 211 -16.24 -14.58 -13.67
N VAL A 212 -15.87 -15.61 -12.91
CA VAL A 212 -16.02 -17.03 -13.28
C VAL A 212 -16.93 -17.71 -12.25
N LYS A 213 -18.22 -17.37 -12.33
CA LYS A 213 -19.24 -17.90 -11.42
C LYS A 213 -19.59 -19.36 -11.68
N ASP A 214 -19.37 -19.84 -12.91
CA ASP A 214 -19.55 -21.25 -13.25
C ASP A 214 -18.37 -22.07 -12.73
N ARG A 215 -18.65 -22.91 -11.74
CA ARG A 215 -17.66 -23.73 -11.04
C ARG A 215 -17.10 -24.87 -11.89
N SER A 216 -17.72 -25.19 -13.02
CA SER A 216 -17.18 -26.17 -13.97
C SER A 216 -16.02 -25.62 -14.80
N ILE A 217 -15.88 -24.29 -14.86
CA ILE A 217 -14.81 -23.60 -15.59
C ILE A 217 -13.61 -23.43 -14.67
N ALA A 218 -12.46 -23.94 -15.12
CA ALA A 218 -11.19 -23.77 -14.41
C ALA A 218 -10.72 -22.31 -14.44
N ILE A 219 -10.11 -21.87 -13.34
CA ILE A 219 -9.54 -20.54 -13.20
C ILE A 219 -8.13 -20.54 -13.76
N THR A 220 -7.90 -19.75 -14.82
CA THR A 220 -6.63 -19.66 -15.54
C THR A 220 -5.84 -18.41 -15.16
N LYS A 221 -4.59 -18.33 -15.64
CA LYS A 221 -3.72 -17.16 -15.54
C LYS A 221 -4.40 -15.88 -16.04
N GLU A 222 -5.12 -15.97 -17.16
CA GLU A 222 -5.80 -14.82 -17.79
C GLU A 222 -6.88 -14.25 -16.87
N HIS A 223 -7.63 -15.11 -16.16
CA HIS A 223 -8.60 -14.65 -15.16
C HIS A 223 -7.92 -13.88 -14.02
N ILE A 224 -6.74 -14.32 -13.56
CA ILE A 224 -5.98 -13.63 -12.50
C ILE A 224 -5.46 -12.27 -13.00
N LEU A 225 -4.91 -12.21 -14.21
CA LEU A 225 -4.44 -10.95 -14.81
C LEU A 225 -5.59 -9.97 -14.99
N GLN A 226 -6.75 -10.43 -15.46
CA GLN A 226 -7.93 -9.57 -15.58
C GLN A 226 -8.47 -9.12 -14.22
N ALA A 227 -8.47 -9.99 -13.20
CA ALA A 227 -8.84 -9.60 -11.84
C ALA A 227 -7.92 -8.52 -11.27
N LYS A 228 -6.61 -8.62 -11.54
CA LYS A 228 -5.62 -7.59 -11.19
C LYS A 228 -6.00 -6.23 -11.78
N GLU A 229 -6.32 -6.18 -13.09
CA GLU A 229 -6.75 -4.93 -13.75
C GLU A 229 -8.01 -4.35 -13.11
N ILE A 230 -8.99 -5.19 -12.79
CA ILE A 230 -10.24 -4.77 -12.13
C ILE A 230 -9.98 -4.20 -10.74
N LEU A 231 -9.14 -4.86 -9.92
CA LEU A 231 -8.78 -4.37 -8.58
C LEU A 231 -8.08 -3.00 -8.64
N ILE A 232 -7.13 -2.83 -9.55
CA ILE A 232 -6.40 -1.56 -9.73
C ILE A 232 -7.35 -0.47 -10.24
N ALA A 233 -8.29 -0.80 -11.13
CA ALA A 233 -9.25 0.15 -11.67
C ALA A 233 -10.32 0.59 -10.65
N ARG A 234 -10.78 -0.32 -9.79
CA ARG A 234 -11.85 -0.06 -8.82
C ARG A 234 -11.41 0.84 -7.65
N GLN A 235 -10.10 1.00 -7.43
CA GLN A 235 -9.57 1.72 -6.26
C GLN A 235 -10.24 1.22 -4.96
N ASP A 236 -10.14 -0.09 -4.70
CA ASP A 236 -10.73 -0.66 -3.48
C ASP A 236 -10.25 0.09 -2.22
N THR A 237 -11.05 0.10 -1.15
CA THR A 237 -10.82 0.89 0.08
C THR A 237 -9.41 0.73 0.67
N HIS A 238 -8.80 -0.45 0.51
CA HIS A 238 -7.41 -0.70 0.90
C HIS A 238 -6.40 0.14 0.08
N LEU A 239 -6.62 0.28 -1.22
CA LEU A 239 -5.83 1.13 -2.12
C LEU A 239 -6.13 2.62 -1.92
N ASP A 240 -7.33 2.98 -1.46
CA ASP A 240 -7.63 4.37 -1.07
C ASP A 240 -6.88 4.78 0.19
N SER A 241 -6.83 3.92 1.22
CA SER A 241 -6.07 4.22 2.44
C SER A 241 -4.57 4.38 2.17
N LEU A 242 -4.05 3.71 1.13
CA LEU A 242 -2.68 3.91 0.64
C LEU A 242 -2.43 5.36 0.17
N ALA A 243 -3.41 6.00 -0.48
CA ALA A 243 -3.26 7.37 -0.99
C ALA A 243 -2.97 8.38 0.12
N GLU A 244 -3.61 8.24 1.28
CA GLU A 244 -3.37 9.09 2.43
C GLU A 244 -1.96 8.86 3.00
N ARG A 245 -1.53 7.60 3.10
CA ARG A 245 -0.19 7.22 3.55
C ARG A 245 0.90 7.80 2.66
N LEU A 246 0.69 7.84 1.34
CA LEU A 246 1.68 8.41 0.40
C LEU A 246 1.90 9.92 0.58
N ARG A 247 1.07 10.63 1.35
CA ARG A 247 1.28 12.03 1.72
C ARG A 247 2.18 12.19 2.95
N GLU A 248 2.37 11.14 3.76
CA GLU A 248 3.24 11.21 4.94
C GLU A 248 4.69 11.52 4.53
N PRO A 249 5.34 12.56 5.08
CA PRO A 249 6.67 12.99 4.66
C PRO A 249 7.73 11.88 4.67
N ARG A 250 7.73 11.01 5.70
CA ARG A 250 8.65 9.88 5.82
C ARG A 250 8.44 8.79 4.78
N ILE A 251 7.19 8.49 4.41
CA ILE A 251 6.87 7.51 3.36
C ILE A 251 7.30 8.09 2.02
N LYS A 252 6.91 9.34 1.77
CA LYS A 252 7.26 10.05 0.55
C LYS A 252 8.78 10.13 0.33
N ALA A 253 9.57 10.41 1.37
CA ALA A 253 11.03 10.48 1.30
C ALA A 253 11.69 9.17 0.80
N ILE A 254 10.98 8.05 0.91
CA ILE A 254 11.43 6.74 0.43
C ILE A 254 10.81 6.40 -0.93
N ILE A 255 9.47 6.51 -1.06
CA ILE A 255 8.75 6.10 -2.27
C ILE A 255 9.10 7.00 -3.46
N GLU A 256 9.31 8.31 -3.25
CA GLU A 256 9.62 9.24 -4.33
C GLU A 256 10.95 8.92 -5.05
N PRO A 257 12.10 8.77 -4.34
CA PRO A 257 13.33 8.30 -4.96
C PRO A 257 13.19 6.93 -5.63
N MET A 258 12.48 5.97 -5.01
CA MET A 258 12.30 4.63 -5.57
C MET A 258 11.54 4.67 -6.90
N LEU A 259 10.44 5.41 -6.98
CA LEU A 259 9.69 5.59 -8.22
C LEU A 259 10.48 6.39 -9.27
N ALA A 260 11.42 7.23 -8.83
CA ALA A 260 12.32 7.98 -9.71
C ALA A 260 13.55 7.18 -10.18
N GLY A 261 13.75 5.95 -9.68
CA GLY A 261 14.95 5.16 -9.94
C GLY A 261 16.23 5.78 -9.36
N LEU A 262 16.11 6.47 -8.22
CA LEU A 262 17.22 7.12 -7.51
C LEU A 262 17.63 6.30 -6.27
N GLU A 263 18.88 6.46 -5.87
CA GLU A 263 19.34 6.00 -4.56
C GLU A 263 18.59 6.74 -3.44
N LEU A 264 18.34 6.02 -2.35
CA LEU A 264 17.82 6.63 -1.14
C LEU A 264 18.88 7.58 -0.55
N GLY A 265 18.44 8.73 -0.05
CA GLY A 265 19.29 9.65 0.69
C GLY A 265 19.60 9.14 2.10
N ASP A 266 19.98 10.07 2.98
CA ASP A 266 20.11 9.78 4.41
C ASP A 266 18.73 9.63 5.05
N ILE A 267 18.19 8.40 5.02
CA ILE A 267 16.88 8.04 5.57
C ILE A 267 17.09 7.34 6.93
N PRO A 268 16.41 7.78 8.00
CA PRO A 268 16.43 7.09 9.28
C PRO A 268 16.02 5.63 9.14
N ASN A 269 16.71 4.73 9.85
CA ASN A 269 16.43 3.30 9.78
C ASN A 269 14.99 2.98 10.24
N ASP A 270 14.45 3.76 11.18
CA ASP A 270 13.07 3.63 11.65
C ASP A 270 12.04 3.93 10.54
N ASP A 271 12.33 4.85 9.62
CA ASP A 271 11.45 5.15 8.49
C ASP A 271 11.47 4.02 7.44
N ILE A 272 12.63 3.38 7.25
CA ILE A 272 12.77 2.19 6.39
C ILE A 272 11.98 1.03 6.97
N GLN A 273 12.14 0.75 8.27
CA GLN A 273 11.40 -0.30 8.95
C GLN A 273 9.89 -0.01 8.89
N PHE A 274 9.51 1.26 9.04
CA PHE A 274 8.12 1.67 8.99
C PHE A 274 7.43 1.35 7.65
N VAL A 275 8.07 1.60 6.50
CA VAL A 275 7.47 1.25 5.20
C VAL A 275 7.45 -0.27 4.93
N ILE A 276 8.35 -1.03 5.56
CA ILE A 276 8.35 -2.50 5.53
C ILE A 276 7.19 -3.05 6.36
N ASP A 277 6.97 -2.52 7.56
CA ASP A 277 5.90 -2.94 8.47
C ASP A 277 4.51 -2.60 7.90
N LEU A 278 4.38 -1.47 7.18
CA LEU A 278 3.18 -1.17 6.40
C LEU A 278 2.97 -2.11 5.20
N GLY A 279 3.95 -2.94 4.86
CA GLY A 279 3.92 -3.83 3.70
C GLY A 279 4.04 -3.09 2.36
N LEU A 280 4.50 -1.83 2.34
CA LEU A 280 4.70 -1.06 1.11
C LEU A 280 6.01 -1.45 0.41
N CYS A 281 7.04 -1.72 1.21
CA CYS A 281 8.36 -2.10 0.74
C CYS A 281 8.81 -3.42 1.36
N LYS A 282 9.84 -4.02 0.76
CA LYS A 282 10.56 -5.17 1.31
C LYS A 282 12.04 -5.10 0.95
N MET A 283 12.86 -5.74 1.78
CA MET A 283 14.26 -5.98 1.43
C MET A 283 14.35 -7.07 0.37
N HIS A 284 15.01 -6.77 -0.74
CA HIS A 284 15.28 -7.76 -1.77
C HIS A 284 16.36 -8.75 -1.28
N PRO A 285 16.29 -10.05 -1.62
CA PRO A 285 17.28 -11.04 -1.17
C PRO A 285 18.72 -10.71 -1.54
N GLN A 286 18.94 -9.98 -2.63
CA GLN A 286 20.25 -9.55 -3.11
C GLN A 286 20.67 -8.18 -2.53
N GLY A 287 19.90 -7.63 -1.60
CA GLY A 287 20.09 -6.30 -1.02
C GLY A 287 19.26 -5.21 -1.72
N GLY A 288 19.09 -4.10 -1.01
CA GLY A 288 18.27 -2.96 -1.46
C GLY A 288 16.80 -3.05 -1.05
N LEU A 289 16.18 -1.88 -0.86
CA LEU A 289 14.77 -1.73 -0.58
C LEU A 289 13.99 -1.70 -1.90
N THR A 290 12.91 -2.47 -2.01
CA THR A 290 12.07 -2.56 -3.21
C THR A 290 10.59 -2.45 -2.85
N ILE A 291 9.75 -2.02 -3.79
CA ILE A 291 8.29 -2.04 -3.59
C ILE A 291 7.82 -3.49 -3.38
N ALA A 292 6.95 -3.70 -2.40
CA ALA A 292 6.66 -5.03 -1.85
C ALA A 292 6.15 -6.05 -2.88
N ASN A 293 5.34 -5.59 -3.83
CA ASN A 293 4.74 -6.45 -4.87
C ASN A 293 4.47 -5.70 -6.18
N PRO A 294 4.36 -6.42 -7.31
CA PRO A 294 4.02 -5.84 -8.62
C PRO A 294 2.74 -4.99 -8.66
N ILE A 295 1.69 -5.38 -7.94
CA ILE A 295 0.42 -4.61 -7.91
C ILE A 295 0.66 -3.22 -7.32
N TYR A 296 1.37 -3.11 -6.20
CA TYR A 296 1.71 -1.82 -5.60
C TYR A 296 2.60 -0.98 -6.51
N ARG A 297 3.53 -1.60 -7.23
CA ARG A 297 4.36 -0.88 -8.21
C ARG A 297 3.52 -0.18 -9.27
N GLU A 298 2.40 -0.79 -9.68
CA GLU A 298 1.46 -0.20 -10.64
C GLU A 298 0.50 0.81 -10.00
N VAL A 299 -0.05 0.49 -8.82
CA VAL A 299 -1.02 1.33 -8.09
C VAL A 299 -0.39 2.64 -7.63
N LEU A 300 0.83 2.59 -7.06
CA LEU A 300 1.45 3.73 -6.39
C LEU A 300 1.47 4.99 -7.28
N PRO A 301 2.00 4.97 -8.51
CA PRO A 301 1.98 6.18 -9.32
C PRO A 301 0.58 6.54 -9.85
N ARG A 302 -0.31 5.55 -10.05
CA ARG A 302 -1.69 5.82 -10.51
C ARG A 302 -2.44 6.64 -9.46
N VAL A 303 -2.30 6.29 -8.19
CA VAL A 303 -2.84 7.05 -7.06
C VAL A 303 -2.30 8.49 -7.06
N LEU A 304 -1.02 8.68 -7.38
CA LEU A 304 -0.41 10.01 -7.47
C LEU A 304 -0.95 10.86 -8.64
N THR A 305 -1.59 10.27 -9.64
CA THR A 305 -2.21 11.03 -10.76
C THR A 305 -3.58 11.62 -10.43
N VAL A 306 -4.25 11.18 -9.35
CA VAL A 306 -5.65 11.55 -9.05
C VAL A 306 -5.81 13.07 -8.91
N THR A 307 -4.97 13.72 -8.12
CA THR A 307 -5.07 15.18 -7.91
C THR A 307 -4.75 15.99 -9.18
N PRO A 308 -3.66 15.70 -9.91
CA PRO A 308 -3.43 16.29 -11.22
C PRO A 308 -4.62 16.10 -12.16
N MET A 309 -5.14 14.87 -12.28
CA MET A 309 -6.32 14.55 -13.12
C MET A 309 -7.55 15.35 -12.74
N ALA A 310 -7.83 15.54 -11.45
CA ALA A 310 -8.97 16.36 -10.99
C ALA A 310 -8.78 17.87 -11.30
N SER A 311 -7.54 18.30 -11.46
CA SER A 311 -7.17 19.70 -11.74
C SER A 311 -7.07 20.00 -13.25
N LEU A 312 -7.25 18.97 -14.09
CA LEU A 312 -7.16 19.06 -15.53
C LEU A 312 -8.41 19.74 -16.13
N PRO A 313 -8.25 20.73 -17.03
CA PRO A 313 -9.40 21.28 -17.76
C PRO A 313 -10.02 20.21 -18.68
N VAL A 314 -11.31 20.37 -18.98
CA VAL A 314 -12.00 19.61 -20.01
C VAL A 314 -11.49 20.06 -21.38
N ILE A 315 -10.91 19.14 -22.14
CA ILE A 315 -10.38 19.38 -23.49
C ILE A 315 -11.13 18.46 -24.44
N ALA A 316 -11.61 18.99 -25.57
CA ALA A 316 -12.17 18.16 -26.64
C ALA A 316 -11.07 17.24 -27.22
N PRO A 317 -11.36 15.96 -27.50
CA PRO A 317 -10.35 15.01 -27.95
C PRO A 317 -9.93 15.30 -29.40
N THR A 318 -8.98 16.22 -29.59
CA THR A 318 -8.44 16.57 -30.92
C THR A 318 -7.48 15.51 -31.49
N TRP A 319 -7.27 14.43 -30.75
CA TRP A 319 -6.38 13.32 -31.08
C TRP A 319 -7.12 12.09 -31.63
N LEU A 320 -8.41 12.22 -31.91
CA LEU A 320 -9.18 11.18 -32.59
C LEU A 320 -9.47 11.60 -34.03
N THR A 321 -9.36 10.67 -34.97
CA THR A 321 -9.85 10.86 -36.35
C THR A 321 -11.39 10.89 -36.36
N PRO A 322 -12.04 11.34 -37.45
CA PRO A 322 -13.49 11.22 -37.61
C PRO A 322 -14.02 9.79 -37.44
N GLU A 323 -13.20 8.78 -37.75
CA GLU A 323 -13.47 7.35 -37.60
C GLU A 323 -13.22 6.87 -36.14
N GLY A 324 -12.77 7.77 -35.27
CA GLY A 324 -12.48 7.50 -33.86
C GLY A 324 -11.20 6.68 -33.66
N GLU A 325 -10.25 6.72 -34.59
CA GLU A 325 -8.92 6.12 -34.42
C GLU A 325 -7.96 7.12 -33.77
N LEU A 326 -6.89 6.62 -33.14
CA LEU A 326 -5.91 7.49 -32.49
C LEU A 326 -5.00 8.16 -33.53
N ASN A 327 -5.10 9.47 -33.66
CA ASN A 327 -4.14 10.27 -34.43
C ASN A 327 -2.94 10.63 -33.55
N ILE A 328 -1.81 9.96 -33.76
CA ILE A 328 -0.58 10.12 -32.98
C ILE A 328 -0.05 11.56 -33.08
N ASP A 329 0.01 12.14 -34.28
CA ASP A 329 0.48 13.52 -34.46
C ASP A 329 -0.47 14.52 -33.79
N GLY A 330 -1.78 14.26 -33.86
CA GLY A 330 -2.79 15.03 -33.14
C GLY A 330 -2.67 14.93 -31.62
N LEU A 331 -2.35 13.73 -31.10
CA LEU A 331 -2.08 13.50 -29.68
C LEU A 331 -0.85 14.26 -29.22
N LEU A 332 0.23 14.24 -30.01
CA LEU A 332 1.45 14.97 -29.70
C LEU A 332 1.17 16.48 -29.65
N ALA A 333 0.50 17.02 -30.68
CA ALA A 333 0.16 18.44 -30.72
C ALA A 333 -0.73 18.86 -29.53
N ALA A 334 -1.70 18.01 -29.15
CA ALA A 334 -2.54 18.23 -27.98
C ALA A 334 -1.73 18.22 -26.67
N PHE A 335 -0.80 17.27 -26.52
CA PHE A 335 0.10 17.20 -25.37
C PHE A 335 0.98 18.45 -25.28
N LEU A 336 1.63 18.86 -26.38
CA LEU A 336 2.50 20.04 -26.38
C LEU A 336 1.73 21.32 -26.02
N LYS A 337 0.51 21.48 -26.55
CA LYS A 337 -0.36 22.61 -26.19
C LYS A 337 -0.73 22.58 -24.70
N PHE A 338 -1.12 21.41 -24.20
CA PHE A 338 -1.44 21.20 -22.79
C PHE A 338 -0.23 21.50 -21.89
N TRP A 339 0.95 20.99 -22.24
CA TRP A 339 2.17 21.17 -21.47
C TRP A 339 2.59 22.63 -21.38
N ARG A 340 2.51 23.38 -22.49
CA ARG A 340 2.76 24.84 -22.49
C ARG A 340 1.81 25.60 -21.56
N GLN A 341 0.53 25.24 -21.56
CA GLN A 341 -0.49 25.99 -20.82
C GLN A 341 -0.56 25.63 -19.33
N HIS A 342 -0.25 24.39 -18.97
CA HIS A 342 -0.55 23.85 -17.64
C HIS A 342 0.61 23.13 -16.96
N GLY A 343 1.69 22.80 -17.68
CA GLY A 343 2.75 21.93 -17.17
C GLY A 343 3.42 22.50 -15.92
N GLU A 344 3.77 23.79 -15.89
CA GLU A 344 4.48 24.40 -14.74
C GLU A 344 3.61 24.41 -13.48
N LEU A 345 2.35 24.82 -13.62
CA LEU A 345 1.38 24.81 -12.53
C LEU A 345 1.18 23.40 -11.97
N LEU A 346 1.01 22.42 -12.85
CA LEU A 346 0.77 21.04 -12.44
C LEU A 346 2.01 20.41 -11.80
N LEU A 347 3.20 20.66 -12.34
CA LEU A 347 4.46 20.21 -11.74
C LEU A 347 4.62 20.72 -10.30
N GLY A 348 4.31 22.01 -10.07
CA GLY A 348 4.35 22.61 -8.74
C GLY A 348 3.26 22.12 -7.78
N SER A 349 2.13 21.65 -8.30
CA SER A 349 1.03 21.09 -7.49
C SER A 349 1.28 19.66 -7.01
N THR A 350 2.21 18.93 -7.65
CA THR A 350 2.49 17.55 -7.26
C THR A 350 3.29 17.51 -5.97
N GLY A 351 2.89 16.65 -5.03
CA GLY A 351 3.74 16.36 -3.87
C GLY A 351 5.06 15.73 -4.28
N TYR A 352 5.07 14.88 -5.31
CA TYR A 352 6.21 14.08 -5.75
C TYR A 352 7.00 14.76 -6.88
N HIS A 353 7.75 15.81 -6.53
CA HIS A 353 8.57 16.61 -7.44
C HIS A 353 9.51 15.79 -8.35
N GLU A 354 10.10 14.70 -7.85
CA GLU A 354 11.08 13.90 -8.58
C GLU A 354 10.53 13.13 -9.77
N ILE A 355 9.26 12.75 -9.67
CA ILE A 355 8.51 12.07 -10.72
C ILE A 355 7.36 12.92 -11.25
N ALA A 356 7.29 14.20 -10.90
CA ALA A 356 6.22 15.10 -11.29
C ALA A 356 5.94 15.09 -12.80
N PRO A 357 6.96 15.11 -13.71
CA PRO A 357 6.69 15.03 -15.14
C PRO A 357 6.02 13.73 -15.58
N HIS A 358 6.40 12.61 -14.95
CA HIS A 358 5.78 11.30 -15.20
C HIS A 358 4.31 11.32 -14.77
N ILE A 359 4.02 11.85 -13.58
CA ILE A 359 2.66 11.95 -13.04
C ILE A 359 1.79 12.82 -13.98
N VAL A 360 2.29 13.98 -14.41
CA VAL A 360 1.55 14.89 -15.28
C VAL A 360 1.32 14.29 -16.67
N LEU A 361 2.32 13.62 -17.26
CA LEU A 361 2.15 12.92 -18.54
C LEU A 361 1.09 11.84 -18.43
N MET A 362 1.15 10.99 -17.39
CA MET A 362 0.15 9.95 -17.20
C MET A 362 -1.25 10.52 -17.00
N ALA A 363 -1.39 11.57 -16.19
CA ALA A 363 -2.67 12.24 -15.97
C ALA A 363 -3.25 12.75 -17.31
N PHE A 364 -2.40 13.26 -18.21
CA PHE A 364 -2.81 13.61 -19.57
C PHE A 364 -3.23 12.39 -20.39
N LEU A 365 -2.42 11.32 -20.42
CA LEU A 365 -2.68 10.11 -21.21
C LEU A 365 -3.94 9.37 -20.73
N HIS A 366 -4.29 9.45 -19.45
CA HIS A 366 -5.54 8.91 -18.92
C HIS A 366 -6.79 9.51 -19.60
N ARG A 367 -6.73 10.74 -20.13
CA ARG A 367 -7.82 11.30 -20.95
C ARG A 367 -8.03 10.54 -22.26
N VAL A 368 -6.96 9.98 -22.84
CA VAL A 368 -7.01 9.14 -24.04
C VAL A 368 -7.58 7.76 -23.69
N VAL A 369 -7.10 7.17 -22.59
CA VAL A 369 -7.56 5.88 -22.05
C VAL A 369 -9.06 5.90 -21.75
N ASN A 370 -9.56 6.95 -21.10
CA ASN A 370 -10.99 7.12 -20.80
C ASN A 370 -11.89 7.14 -22.06
N GLY A 371 -11.31 7.40 -23.23
CA GLY A 371 -12.00 7.33 -24.52
C GLY A 371 -12.06 5.92 -25.14
N GLY A 372 -11.63 4.87 -24.43
CA GLY A 372 -11.64 3.47 -24.91
C GLY A 372 -10.26 2.86 -25.18
N GLY A 373 -9.19 3.39 -24.60
CA GLY A 373 -7.84 2.82 -24.66
C GLY A 373 -7.39 2.17 -23.35
N THR A 374 -6.17 1.63 -23.34
CA THR A 374 -5.45 1.16 -22.16
C THR A 374 -4.06 1.80 -22.09
N LEU A 375 -3.57 2.04 -20.88
CA LEU A 375 -2.19 2.49 -20.64
C LEU A 375 -1.51 1.42 -19.80
N GLU A 376 -0.75 0.57 -20.48
CA GLU A 376 0.02 -0.52 -19.88
C GLU A 376 1.37 0.02 -19.42
N ARG A 377 1.87 -0.55 -18.32
CA ARG A 377 3.20 -0.27 -17.78
C ARG A 377 3.99 -1.55 -17.76
N GLU A 378 5.08 -1.59 -18.49
CA GLU A 378 5.95 -2.74 -18.47
C GLU A 378 7.17 -2.42 -17.60
N TYR A 379 7.25 -3.08 -16.44
CA TYR A 379 8.44 -3.07 -15.63
C TYR A 379 9.29 -4.25 -16.09
N ALA A 380 10.31 -4.01 -16.91
CA ALA A 380 11.25 -5.06 -17.27
C ALA A 380 11.91 -5.60 -15.99
N ILE A 381 11.87 -6.92 -15.83
CA ILE A 381 12.52 -7.63 -14.73
C ILE A 381 14.00 -7.22 -14.74
N GLY A 382 14.43 -6.48 -13.73
CA GLY A 382 15.82 -6.04 -13.54
C GLY A 382 16.13 -4.58 -13.92
N SER A 383 15.20 -3.81 -14.49
CA SER A 383 15.38 -2.36 -14.62
C SER A 383 14.25 -1.61 -13.91
N ASP A 384 14.57 -0.90 -12.84
CA ASP A 384 13.69 -0.02 -12.06
C ASP A 384 13.22 1.23 -12.85
N ARG A 385 12.83 1.08 -14.12
CA ARG A 385 12.41 2.19 -14.98
C ARG A 385 11.07 1.90 -15.66
N MET A 386 10.42 2.99 -16.03
CA MET A 386 8.99 3.04 -16.29
C MET A 386 8.73 3.31 -17.77
N ASP A 387 8.48 2.25 -18.53
CA ASP A 387 8.12 2.31 -19.94
C ASP A 387 6.59 2.28 -20.00
N LEU A 388 6.00 3.25 -20.71
CA LEU A 388 4.54 3.35 -20.89
C LEU A 388 4.17 2.83 -22.28
N CYS A 389 3.16 1.97 -22.37
CA CYS A 389 2.56 1.55 -23.63
C CYS A 389 1.12 2.02 -23.68
N LEU A 390 0.83 2.96 -24.56
CA LEU A 390 -0.54 3.40 -24.83
C LEU A 390 -1.10 2.53 -25.95
N ARG A 391 -2.19 1.82 -25.66
CA ARG A 391 -2.95 1.05 -26.65
C ARG A 391 -4.33 1.68 -26.82
N TYR A 392 -4.72 1.96 -28.05
CA TYR A 392 -6.04 2.50 -28.37
C TYR A 392 -6.53 1.88 -29.67
N LYS A 393 -7.54 1.00 -29.57
CA LYS A 393 -7.94 0.11 -30.68
C LYS A 393 -6.70 -0.62 -31.24
N ASP A 394 -6.44 -0.48 -32.55
CA ASP A 394 -5.31 -1.12 -33.24
C ASP A 394 -3.99 -0.34 -33.15
N VAL A 395 -4.01 0.88 -32.56
CA VAL A 395 -2.81 1.70 -32.42
C VAL A 395 -2.12 1.40 -31.09
N MET A 396 -0.83 1.09 -31.16
CA MET A 396 0.05 0.92 -30.01
C MET A 396 1.20 1.91 -30.10
N LEU A 397 1.45 2.63 -29.01
CA LEU A 397 2.49 3.65 -28.91
C LEU A 397 3.37 3.37 -27.69
N GLY A 398 4.64 3.03 -27.95
CA GLY A 398 5.68 2.93 -26.92
C GLY A 398 6.18 4.32 -26.52
N ILE A 399 6.25 4.58 -25.22
CA ILE A 399 6.64 5.86 -24.64
C ILE A 399 7.70 5.63 -23.56
N GLU A 400 8.85 6.24 -23.75
CA GLU A 400 9.97 6.27 -22.82
C GLU A 400 10.06 7.62 -22.13
N LEU A 401 10.42 7.63 -20.85
CA LEU A 401 10.59 8.86 -20.08
C LEU A 401 11.98 8.97 -19.46
N LYS A 402 12.59 10.14 -19.61
CA LYS A 402 13.86 10.51 -18.99
C LYS A 402 13.77 11.87 -18.32
N VAL A 403 14.37 11.98 -17.15
CA VAL A 403 14.51 13.25 -16.43
C VAL A 403 15.97 13.66 -16.47
N TRP A 404 16.27 14.79 -17.12
CA TRP A 404 17.61 15.36 -17.16
C TRP A 404 17.84 16.21 -15.91
N ARG A 405 18.78 15.75 -15.09
CA ARG A 405 19.08 16.30 -13.75
C ARG A 405 20.37 17.08 -13.75
N GLU A 406 20.54 17.90 -12.72
CA GLU A 406 21.80 18.62 -12.48
C GLU A 406 22.99 17.66 -12.41
N LYS A 407 24.11 18.08 -13.00
CA LYS A 407 25.38 17.33 -13.03
C LYS A 407 25.29 15.93 -13.66
N LYS A 408 24.18 15.58 -14.32
CA LYS A 408 24.04 14.34 -15.10
C LYS A 408 24.16 14.65 -16.60
N ARG A 409 24.70 13.69 -17.36
CA ARG A 409 24.74 13.78 -18.82
C ARG A 409 23.32 13.81 -19.37
N ASP A 410 23.15 14.43 -20.54
CA ASP A 410 21.90 14.37 -21.31
C ASP A 410 21.49 12.91 -21.53
N PRO A 411 20.32 12.48 -21.01
CA PRO A 411 19.88 11.09 -21.09
C PRO A 411 19.28 10.71 -22.45
N GLN A 412 19.24 11.61 -23.43
CA GLN A 412 18.61 11.35 -24.74
C GLN A 412 19.15 10.10 -25.43
N ALA A 413 20.47 9.90 -25.48
CA ALA A 413 21.07 8.75 -26.15
C ALA A 413 20.68 7.42 -25.46
N GLU A 414 20.76 7.39 -24.13
CA GLU A 414 20.36 6.24 -23.31
C GLU A 414 18.86 5.95 -23.44
N GLY A 415 18.03 7.00 -23.50
CA GLY A 415 16.59 6.87 -23.72
C GLY A 415 16.24 6.34 -25.11
N ILE A 416 16.99 6.72 -26.15
CA ILE A 416 16.81 6.19 -27.50
C ILE A 416 17.13 4.69 -27.54
N GLU A 417 18.25 4.28 -26.94
CA GLU A 417 18.66 2.87 -26.87
C GLU A 417 17.63 2.01 -26.10
N GLN A 418 17.15 2.52 -24.96
CA GLN A 418 16.14 1.82 -24.15
C GLN A 418 14.80 1.71 -24.88
N LEU A 419 14.31 2.81 -25.45
CA LEU A 419 13.08 2.80 -26.24
C LEU A 419 13.20 1.89 -27.46
N GLU A 420 14.35 1.88 -28.15
CA GLU A 420 14.55 1.01 -29.29
C GLU A 420 14.44 -0.47 -28.90
N SER A 421 15.07 -0.88 -27.79
CA SER A 421 14.95 -2.23 -27.24
C SER A 421 13.51 -2.58 -26.87
N TYR A 422 12.78 -1.62 -26.28
CA TYR A 422 11.38 -1.77 -25.93
C TYR A 422 10.47 -1.97 -27.15
N LEU A 423 10.61 -1.10 -28.15
CA LEU A 423 9.88 -1.20 -29.42
C LEU A 423 10.16 -2.51 -30.14
N ALA A 424 11.38 -3.06 -30.04
CA ALA A 424 11.72 -4.38 -30.59
C ALA A 424 10.87 -5.50 -29.99
N ARG A 425 10.68 -5.49 -28.66
CA ARG A 425 9.90 -6.50 -27.95
C ARG A 425 8.42 -6.43 -28.29
N LEU A 426 7.91 -5.22 -28.50
CA LEU A 426 6.52 -4.98 -28.88
C LEU A 426 6.26 -5.14 -30.38
N GLY A 427 7.30 -5.28 -31.21
CA GLY A 427 7.17 -5.32 -32.67
C GLY A 427 6.70 -4.00 -33.27
N LEU A 428 7.10 -2.87 -32.68
CA LEU A 428 6.73 -1.53 -33.10
C LEU A 428 7.87 -0.83 -33.86
N ASP A 429 7.49 -0.02 -34.84
CA ASP A 429 8.43 0.75 -35.67
C ASP A 429 8.60 2.20 -35.21
N PHE A 430 7.79 2.66 -34.25
CA PHE A 430 7.82 4.04 -33.77
C PHE A 430 7.51 4.17 -32.28
N GLY A 431 7.99 5.25 -31.67
CA GLY A 431 7.72 5.56 -30.26
C GLY A 431 8.09 6.99 -29.89
N TRP A 432 7.75 7.40 -28.67
CA TRP A 432 8.06 8.72 -28.14
C TRP A 432 9.08 8.63 -27.00
N LEU A 433 10.08 9.50 -27.03
CA LEU A 433 11.00 9.69 -25.92
C LEU A 433 10.79 11.08 -25.32
N PHE A 434 10.32 11.15 -24.08
CA PHE A 434 10.26 12.39 -23.34
C PHE A 434 11.57 12.63 -22.57
N VAL A 435 12.17 13.80 -22.74
CA VAL A 435 13.31 14.26 -21.96
C VAL A 435 12.92 15.52 -21.19
N PHE A 436 12.58 15.35 -19.92
CA PHE A 436 12.20 16.44 -19.03
C PHE A 436 13.42 17.07 -18.38
N ASP A 437 13.71 18.33 -18.71
CA ASP A 437 14.83 19.06 -18.13
C ASP A 437 14.46 19.64 -16.76
N ARG A 438 15.09 19.14 -15.69
CA ARG A 438 14.90 19.65 -14.32
C ARG A 438 16.14 20.34 -13.77
N ARG A 439 17.10 20.72 -14.64
CA ARG A 439 18.27 21.49 -14.23
C ARG A 439 17.84 22.88 -13.78
N LYS A 440 18.54 23.45 -12.79
CA LYS A 440 18.18 24.76 -12.22
C LYS A 440 18.37 25.89 -13.23
N ASN A 441 19.33 25.72 -14.13
CA ASN A 441 19.65 26.67 -15.19
C ASN A 441 19.02 26.28 -16.54
N ALA A 442 18.00 25.41 -16.53
CA ALA A 442 17.26 25.11 -17.75
C ALA A 442 16.52 26.36 -18.24
N LEU A 443 16.35 26.48 -19.55
CA LEU A 443 15.53 27.55 -20.14
C LEU A 443 14.09 27.47 -19.61
N PRO A 444 13.32 28.58 -19.66
CA PRO A 444 11.89 28.56 -19.38
C PRO A 444 11.18 27.48 -20.19
N MET A 445 10.09 26.93 -19.64
CA MET A 445 9.44 25.75 -20.20
C MET A 445 8.96 25.96 -21.65
N GLU A 446 8.53 27.18 -22.00
CA GLU A 446 8.13 27.55 -23.35
C GLU A 446 9.29 27.51 -24.36
N GLU A 447 10.50 27.84 -23.93
CA GLU A 447 11.69 27.96 -24.79
C GLU A 447 12.42 26.63 -24.98
N ARG A 448 12.35 25.72 -23.99
CA ARG A 448 12.97 24.39 -24.10
C ARG A 448 12.07 23.33 -24.74
N LEU A 449 10.77 23.58 -24.84
CA LEU A 449 9.83 22.63 -25.44
C LEU A 449 10.13 22.46 -26.93
N SER A 450 10.69 21.32 -27.29
CA SER A 450 11.11 21.02 -28.67
C SER A 450 10.82 19.57 -29.04
N THR A 451 10.63 19.34 -30.33
CA THR A 451 10.40 18.00 -30.88
C THR A 451 11.37 17.72 -32.01
N GLN A 452 12.00 16.55 -31.98
CA GLN A 452 12.90 16.09 -33.02
C GLN A 452 12.56 14.64 -33.37
N VAL A 453 12.47 14.31 -34.66
CA VAL A 453 12.37 12.93 -35.11
C VAL A 453 13.78 12.38 -35.34
N VAL A 454 14.09 11.27 -34.71
CA VAL A 454 15.33 10.52 -34.88
C VAL A 454 15.00 9.18 -35.53
N LEU A 455 15.70 8.85 -36.60
CA LEU A 455 15.67 7.51 -37.18
C LEU A 455 16.84 6.71 -36.61
N THR A 456 16.53 5.61 -35.94
CA THR A 456 17.53 4.71 -35.35
C THR A 456 18.22 3.87 -36.41
N GLU A 457 19.33 3.21 -36.05
CA GLU A 457 20.04 2.29 -36.95
C GLU A 457 19.14 1.14 -37.42
N ASN A 458 18.22 0.67 -36.57
CA ASN A 458 17.23 -0.36 -36.90
C ASN A 458 15.99 0.20 -37.63
N GLN A 459 16.07 1.39 -38.23
CA GLN A 459 14.99 2.04 -38.99
C GLN A 459 13.71 2.34 -38.18
N ARG A 460 13.78 2.34 -36.84
CA ARG A 460 12.66 2.78 -35.99
C ARG A 460 12.63 4.30 -35.87
N ARG A 461 11.43 4.88 -35.96
CA ARG A 461 11.17 6.32 -35.86
C ARG A 461 10.87 6.71 -34.41
N ILE A 462 11.81 7.38 -33.76
CA ILE A 462 11.63 7.91 -32.40
C ILE A 462 11.38 9.41 -32.44
N THR A 463 10.24 9.85 -31.91
CA THR A 463 9.97 11.27 -31.69
C THR A 463 10.47 11.67 -30.31
N VAL A 464 11.59 12.39 -30.27
CA VAL A 464 12.17 12.95 -29.05
C VAL A 464 11.46 14.26 -28.72
N ILE A 465 10.93 14.37 -27.51
CA ILE A 465 10.17 15.51 -26.99
C ILE A 465 10.92 16.03 -25.78
N ARG A 466 11.57 17.17 -25.90
CA ARG A 466 12.29 17.80 -24.78
C ARG A 466 11.37 18.82 -24.13
N ALA A 467 11.22 18.76 -22.81
CA ALA A 467 10.18 19.49 -22.07
C ALA A 467 10.64 20.03 -20.72
#